data_AF-A0A5K7XHC9-F1
#
_entry.id   AF-A0A5K7XHC9-F1
#
_cell.length_a   1.000
_cell.length_b   1.000
_cell.length_c   1.000
_cell.angle_alpha   90.00
_cell.angle_beta   90.00
_cell.angle_gamma   90.00
#
_symmetry.space_group_name_H-M   'P 1'
#
loop_
_entity.id
_entity.type
_entity.pdbx_description
1 polymer ?
#
loop_
_entity_poly.entity_id
_entity_poly.type
_entity_poly.pdbx_seq_one_letter_code
_entity_poly.pdbx_strand_id
1 'polypeptide(L)' 'MKTTLSSKGQIVLPAELRELDRITPGQQFEIERLQSGEYLLKKVSTPTISMVDWLQCCPEKDWFQPIPSESTDTL' A
#
# COMPACT_ATOMS: atom_id res chain seq x y z
N MET A 1 1.16 -6.44 -26.43
CA MET A 1 0.57 -7.32 -25.40
C MET A 1 -0.90 -6.98 -25.25
N LYS A 2 -1.78 -7.98 -25.11
CA LYS A 2 -3.25 -7.79 -25.03
C LYS A 2 -3.80 -8.65 -23.89
N THR A 3 -4.87 -8.18 -23.28
CA THR A 3 -5.62 -8.87 -22.23
C THR A 3 -7.11 -8.72 -22.53
N THR A 4 -7.91 -9.68 -22.11
CA THR A 4 -9.35 -9.73 -22.39
C THR A 4 -10.12 -9.36 -21.13
N LEU A 5 -11.18 -8.55 -21.30
CA LEU A 5 -12.10 -8.26 -20.21
C LEU A 5 -12.79 -9.56 -19.77
N SER A 6 -12.64 -9.91 -18.49
CA SER A 6 -13.30 -11.09 -17.95
C SER A 6 -14.83 -10.89 -17.88
N SER A 7 -15.57 -11.98 -17.70
CA SER A 7 -17.03 -11.92 -17.47
C SER A 7 -17.43 -11.12 -16.23
N LYS A 8 -16.48 -10.91 -15.30
CA LYS A 8 -16.65 -10.08 -14.10
C LYS A 8 -16.25 -8.61 -14.33
N GLY A 9 -15.93 -8.23 -15.56
CA GLY A 9 -15.50 -6.87 -15.90
C GLY A 9 -14.06 -6.54 -15.48
N GLN A 10 -13.21 -7.53 -15.25
CA GLN A 10 -11.83 -7.32 -14.80
C GLN A 10 -10.86 -7.37 -15.99
N ILE A 11 -9.91 -6.43 -16.05
CA ILE A 11 -8.76 -6.49 -16.95
C ILE A 11 -7.58 -7.01 -16.14
N VAL A 12 -7.07 -8.18 -16.52
CA VAL A 12 -5.90 -8.76 -15.85
C VAL A 12 -4.64 -8.12 -16.40
N LEU A 13 -3.82 -7.54 -15.53
CA LEU A 13 -2.46 -7.14 -15.90
C LEU A 13 -1.61 -8.39 -16.17
N PRO A 14 -0.98 -8.48 -17.35
CA PRO A 14 -0.06 -9.56 -17.69
C PRO A 14 1.04 -9.76 -16.64
N ALA A 15 1.49 -11.00 -16.49
CA ALA A 15 2.46 -11.36 -15.46
C ALA A 15 3.78 -10.59 -15.61
N GLU A 16 4.24 -10.39 -16.85
CA GLU A 16 5.50 -9.71 -17.14
C GLU A 16 5.50 -8.26 -16.61
N LEU A 17 4.38 -7.54 -16.74
CA LEU A 17 4.24 -6.18 -16.20
C LEU A 17 4.17 -6.19 -14.67
N ARG A 18 3.44 -7.14 -14.09
CA ARG A 18 3.32 -7.25 -12.63
C ARG A 18 4.67 -7.49 -11.97
N GLU A 19 5.51 -8.34 -12.58
CA GLU A 19 6.85 -8.64 -12.08
C GLU A 19 7.79 -7.45 -12.22
N LEU A 20 7.80 -6.81 -13.39
CA LEU A 20 8.64 -5.63 -13.68
C LEU A 20 8.36 -4.49 -12.69
N ASP A 21 7.08 -4.21 -12.43
CA ASP A 21 6.65 -3.08 -11.60
C ASP A 21 6.37 -3.47 -10.13
N ARG A 22 6.67 -4.72 -9.74
CA ARG A 22 6.45 -5.27 -8.39
C ARG A 22 5.01 -5.03 -7.90
N ILE A 23 4.04 -5.30 -8.77
CA ILE A 23 2.63 -5.15 -8.49
C ILE A 23 2.14 -6.38 -7.74
N THR A 24 1.69 -6.17 -6.50
CA THR A 24 1.19 -7.22 -5.61
C THR A 24 -0.31 -7.09 -5.37
N PRO A 25 -1.02 -8.18 -5.03
CA PRO A 25 -2.43 -8.12 -4.66
C PRO A 25 -2.69 -7.12 -3.52
N GLY A 26 -3.78 -6.37 -3.61
CA GLY A 26 -4.16 -5.37 -2.61
C GLY A 26 -3.67 -3.94 -2.89
N GLN A 27 -2.73 -3.75 -3.83
CA GLN A 27 -2.35 -2.41 -4.28
C GLN A 27 -3.50 -1.71 -5.01
N GLN A 28 -3.62 -0.41 -4.80
CA GLN A 28 -4.66 0.43 -5.40
C GLN A 28 -4.14 1.18 -6.62
N PHE A 29 -5.02 1.37 -7.60
CA PHE A 29 -4.75 2.11 -8.82
C PHE A 29 -5.90 3.09 -9.08
N GLU A 30 -5.54 4.31 -9.45
CA GLU A 30 -6.46 5.26 -10.06
C GLU A 30 -6.66 4.89 -11.54
N ILE A 31 -7.91 5.04 -12.00
CA ILE A 31 -8.27 4.81 -13.40
C ILE A 31 -8.76 6.15 -13.97
N GLU A 32 -8.09 6.61 -15.01
CA GLU A 32 -8.46 7.82 -15.74
C GLU A 32 -8.80 7.47 -17.19
N ARG A 33 -9.88 8.04 -17.72
CA ARG A 33 -10.22 7.92 -19.15
C ARG A 33 -9.60 9.10 -19.89
N LEU A 34 -8.60 8.82 -20.74
CA LEU A 34 -7.95 9.84 -21.55
C LEU A 34 -8.81 10.20 -22.76
N GLN A 35 -9.29 9.17 -23.49
CA GLN A 35 -10.21 9.33 -24.61
C GLN A 35 -11.05 8.06 -24.81
N SER A 36 -11.83 8.00 -25.89
CA SER A 36 -12.66 6.82 -26.15
C SER A 36 -11.80 5.58 -26.42
N GLY A 37 -11.93 4.56 -25.56
CA GLY A 37 -11.18 3.31 -25.65
C GLY A 37 -9.79 3.34 -25.01
N GLU A 38 -9.35 4.48 -24.48
CA GLU A 38 -8.05 4.64 -23.85
C GLU A 38 -8.17 5.02 -22.38
N TYR A 39 -7.53 4.21 -21.53
CA TYR A 39 -7.57 4.35 -20.09
C TYR A 39 -6.14 4.28 -19.54
N LEU A 40 -5.83 5.17 -18.61
CA LEU A 40 -4.60 5.17 -17.84
C LEU A 40 -4.85 4.52 -16.49
N LEU A 41 -4.00 3.57 -16.11
CA LEU A 41 -3.95 3.03 -14.75
C LEU A 41 -2.72 3.63 -14.06
N LYS A 42 -2.93 4.33 -12.94
CA LYS A 42 -1.86 4.94 -12.17
C LYS A 42 -1.82 4.34 -10.77
N LYS A 43 -0.67 3.79 -10.38
CA LYS A 43 -0.49 3.23 -9.04
C LYS A 43 -0.64 4.32 -7.99
N VAL A 44 -1.50 4.08 -7.00
CA VAL A 44 -1.62 4.97 -5.83
C VAL A 44 -0.49 4.62 -4.88
N SER A 45 0.42 5.56 -4.64
CA SER A 45 1.33 5.45 -3.52
C SER A 45 0.53 5.69 -2.24
N THR A 46 0.24 4.63 -1.49
CA THR A 46 -0.21 4.83 -0.11
C THR A 46 0.88 5.61 0.62
N PRO A 47 0.57 6.76 1.23
CA PRO A 47 1.52 7.38 2.13
C PRO A 47 1.82 6.36 3.22
N THR A 48 3.07 5.90 3.28
CA THR A 48 3.52 5.13 4.43
C THR A 48 3.47 6.10 5.59
N ILE A 49 2.45 5.99 6.44
CA ILE A 49 2.43 6.68 7.73
C ILE A 49 3.73 6.27 8.40
N SER A 50 4.57 7.24 8.79
CA SER A 50 5.82 6.88 9.45
C SER A 50 5.48 6.11 10.72
N MET A 51 6.35 5.19 11.15
CA MET A 51 6.13 4.47 12.40
C MET A 51 5.87 5.44 13.56
N VAL A 52 6.52 6.61 13.53
CA VAL A 52 6.30 7.69 14.49
C VAL A 52 4.89 8.27 14.40
N ASP A 53 4.41 8.59 13.20
CA ASP A 53 3.05 9.11 13.00
C ASP A 53 1.99 8.07 13.45
N TRP A 54 2.23 6.79 13.20
CA TRP A 54 1.34 5.71 13.64
C TRP A 54 1.31 5.59 15.17
N LEU A 55 2.47 5.69 15.83
CA LEU A 55 2.58 5.70 17.30
C LEU A 55 1.92 6.96 17.90
N GLN A 56 1.98 8.10 17.21
CA GLN A 56 1.33 9.35 17.62
C GLN A 56 -0.19 9.32 17.48
N CYS A 57 -0.77 8.40 16.71
CA CYS A 57 -2.22 8.18 16.66
C CYS A 57 -2.79 7.50 17.92
N CYS A 58 -1.99 7.30 18.97
CA CYS A 58 -2.48 6.78 20.25
C CYS A 58 -3.60 7.70 20.79
N PRO A 59 -4.83 7.17 21.01
CA PRO A 59 -6.00 7.97 21.32
C PRO A 59 -5.96 8.65 22.70
N GLU A 60 -5.11 8.17 23.61
CA GLU A 60 -4.94 8.73 24.95
C GLU A 60 -3.49 9.17 25.18
N LYS A 61 -3.32 10.43 25.58
CA LYS A 61 -2.03 10.92 26.08
C LYS A 61 -1.66 10.14 27.33
N ASP A 62 -0.38 9.83 27.48
CA ASP A 62 0.19 9.12 28.63
C ASP A 62 -0.18 7.62 28.77
N TRP A 63 -0.71 6.99 27.70
CA TRP A 63 -0.93 5.53 27.67
C TRP A 63 0.35 4.73 27.89
N PHE A 64 1.46 5.17 27.29
CA PHE A 64 2.78 4.59 27.52
C PHE A 64 3.46 5.30 28.68
N GLN A 65 3.40 4.68 29.87
CA GLN A 65 4.13 5.17 31.03
C GLN A 65 5.58 4.66 31.03
N PRO A 66 6.55 5.51 31.41
CA PRO A 66 7.94 5.07 31.55
C PRO A 66 8.02 3.98 32.62
N ILE A 67 8.50 2.80 32.21
CA ILE A 67 8.88 1.76 33.17
C ILE A 67 10.26 2.10 33.74
N PRO A 68 10.51 1.83 35.04
CA PRO A 68 11.85 1.90 35.58
C PRO A 68 12.79 1.04 34.75
N SER A 69 13.86 1.63 34.23
CA SER A 69 14.88 0.88 33.49
C SER A 69 15.63 0.00 34.48
N GLU A 70 15.33 -1.30 34.50
CA GLU A 70 16.18 -2.26 35.19
C GLU A 70 17.40 -2.57 34.33
N SER A 71 18.58 -2.51 34.94
CA SER A 71 19.85 -2.73 34.27
C SER A 71 20.03 -4.22 33.94
N THR A 72 20.28 -4.55 32.68
CA THR A 72 20.67 -5.91 32.25
C THR A 72 22.17 -6.18 32.39
N ASP A 73 22.90 -5.35 33.13
CA ASP A 73 24.36 -5.45 33.33
C ASP A 73 24.82 -6.75 34.06
N THR A 74 23.89 -7.63 34.41
CA THR A 74 24.16 -8.92 35.08
C THR A 74 23.62 -10.14 34.35
N LEU A 75 23.16 -10.01 33.08
CA LEU A 75 22.80 -11.14 32.22
C LEU A 75 23.95 -11.57 31.29
#